data_AF-A0A9K3GIA1-F1
#
_entry.id   AF-A0A9K3GIA1-F1
#
_cell.length_a   1.000
_cell.length_b   1.000
_cell.length_c   1.000
_cell.angle_alpha   90.00
_cell.angle_beta   90.00
_cell.angle_gamma   90.00
#
_symmetry.space_group_name_H-M   'P 1'
#
loop_
_entity.id
_entity.type
_entity.pdbx_description
1 polymer ?
#
loop_
_entity_poly.entity_id
_entity_poly.type
_entity_poly.pdbx_seq_one_letter_code
_entity_poly.pdbx_strand_id
1 'polypeptide(L)'
;MDWVQARRRQDTGVHGQCDSFCHLRTCSASRARVLAEWGERDRERSIDDIEDTVIDNSGLCSHFERYLPRSAAKIPPGLYTLDRLRMMAQVDGHAVLCPYFYARRAVSEASVVVCSYSYILDPKVQASIHASLSSDCVVVFDEAHNVEQAALDAMSYHITRSTLAAARKDLAKLQSAVEKHRLSGDVARALSSLSFDVATQETLDAEDITRLADLVVHHSRLVQHVPTAQQLNTARQTEGQGGRDPSFPGSIAMAGHFLSVLRACLHALRVTIRNTPSMAGATPVLDHPRVFLTRLVAEAAVDPACLSYLVDRLQ
;
A
#
# COMPACT_ATOMS: atom_id res chain seq x y z
N MET A 1 -8.50 35.13 -10.45
CA MET A 1 -8.98 33.88 -11.09
C MET A 1 -7.88 32.87 -10.87
N ASP A 2 -8.15 31.88 -10.03
CA ASP A 2 -7.12 30.96 -9.53
C ASP A 2 -7.27 29.62 -10.25
N TRP A 3 -6.17 29.18 -10.87
CA TRP A 3 -6.14 28.04 -11.79
C TRP A 3 -5.10 27.05 -11.33
N VAL A 4 -5.44 25.77 -11.26
CA VAL A 4 -4.50 24.71 -10.86
C VAL A 4 -4.52 23.59 -11.88
N GLN A 5 -3.34 23.18 -12.33
CA GLN A 5 -3.18 22.00 -13.17
C GLN A 5 -2.97 20.75 -12.31
N ALA A 6 -3.98 19.88 -12.26
CA ALA A 6 -3.89 18.60 -11.58
C ALA A 6 -3.27 17.53 -12.51
N ARG A 7 -2.18 16.93 -12.05
CA ARG A 7 -1.38 15.96 -12.80
C ARG A 7 -0.87 14.84 -11.88
N ARG A 8 -0.40 13.74 -12.48
CA ARG A 8 0.09 12.58 -11.73
C ARG A 8 1.36 12.95 -10.99
N ARG A 9 1.66 12.21 -9.92
CA ARG A 9 2.93 12.36 -9.18
C ARG A 9 4.12 12.37 -10.11
N GLN A 10 4.11 11.51 -11.13
CA GLN A 10 5.15 11.41 -12.16
C GLN A 10 5.34 12.68 -12.99
N ASP A 11 4.26 13.40 -13.25
CA ASP A 11 4.29 14.63 -14.03
C ASP A 11 4.73 15.81 -13.15
N THR A 12 4.30 15.84 -11.88
CA THR A 12 4.68 16.89 -10.91
C THR A 12 6.01 16.61 -10.21
N GLY A 13 6.60 15.44 -10.43
CA GLY A 13 7.73 14.94 -9.66
C GLY A 13 8.99 15.75 -9.90
N VAL A 14 9.60 16.21 -8.81
CA VAL A 14 10.99 16.71 -8.78
C VAL A 14 12.00 15.55 -8.70
N HIS A 15 11.52 14.32 -8.50
CA HIS A 15 12.30 13.09 -8.51
C HIS A 15 11.97 12.29 -9.77
N GLY A 16 12.92 11.60 -10.40
CA GLY A 16 12.67 10.81 -11.63
C GLY A 16 11.84 9.53 -11.43
N GLN A 17 11.56 9.10 -10.19
CA GLN A 17 10.84 7.87 -9.86
C GLN A 17 9.81 8.15 -8.74
N CYS A 18 8.53 8.34 -9.10
CA CYS A 18 7.62 9.15 -8.26
C CYS A 18 6.48 8.43 -7.55
N ASP A 19 6.20 7.15 -7.83
CA ASP A 19 5.02 6.51 -7.22
C ASP A 19 5.36 5.67 -6.00
N SER A 20 5.86 4.44 -6.17
CA SER A 20 6.18 3.55 -5.05
C SER A 20 7.28 4.10 -4.14
N PHE A 21 8.32 4.67 -4.74
CA PHE A 21 9.44 5.29 -4.02
C PHE A 21 9.01 6.52 -3.21
N CYS A 22 8.18 7.39 -3.80
CA CYS A 22 7.65 8.56 -3.09
C CYS A 22 6.71 8.14 -1.96
N HIS A 23 5.85 7.13 -2.16
CA HIS A 23 4.98 6.63 -1.10
C HIS A 23 5.78 6.13 0.09
N LEU A 24 6.83 5.32 -0.14
CA LEU A 24 7.71 4.84 0.93
C LEU A 24 8.40 5.96 1.71
N ARG A 25 8.72 7.09 1.06
CA ARG A 25 9.37 8.24 1.69
C ARG A 25 8.43 9.24 2.35
N THR A 26 7.12 9.13 2.09
CA THR A 26 6.10 10.08 2.58
C THR A 26 5.06 9.42 3.48
N CYS A 27 5.03 8.10 3.57
CA CYS A 27 4.07 7.39 4.40
C CYS A 27 4.34 7.60 5.90
N SER A 28 3.27 7.55 6.69
CA SER A 28 3.32 7.76 8.14
C SER A 28 4.26 6.78 8.85
N ALA A 29 4.32 5.52 8.41
CA ALA A 29 5.16 4.50 9.02
C ALA A 29 6.67 4.79 8.86
N SER A 30 7.12 5.12 7.64
CA SER A 30 8.51 5.50 7.40
C SER A 30 8.89 6.75 8.17
N ARG A 31 8.00 7.74 8.19
CA ARG A 31 8.18 8.99 8.95
C ARG A 31 8.28 8.73 10.44
N ALA A 32 7.37 7.95 11.02
CA ALA A 32 7.40 7.62 12.44
C ALA A 32 8.71 6.92 12.84
N ARG A 33 9.20 5.99 12.00
CA ARG A 33 10.49 5.32 12.23
C ARG A 33 11.66 6.31 12.23
N VAL A 34 11.78 7.12 11.19
CA VAL A 34 12.91 8.06 11.07
C VAL A 34 12.85 9.15 12.13
N LEU A 35 11.66 9.69 12.41
CA LEU A 35 11.48 10.71 13.45
C LEU A 35 11.75 10.17 14.85
N ALA A 36 11.48 8.89 15.13
CA ALA A 36 11.89 8.26 16.39
C ALA A 36 13.43 8.21 16.50
N GLU A 37 14.12 7.82 15.42
CA GLU A 37 15.59 7.79 15.37
C GLU A 37 16.24 9.19 15.47
N TRP A 38 15.52 10.25 15.08
CA TRP A 38 15.96 11.64 15.16
C TRP A 38 15.62 12.28 16.51
N GLY A 39 14.46 11.97 17.08
CA GLY A 39 13.99 12.52 18.37
C GLY A 39 14.82 12.09 19.59
N GLU A 40 15.64 11.04 19.46
CA GLU A 40 16.66 10.66 20.43
C GLU A 40 17.97 11.46 20.29
N ARG A 41 18.24 12.06 19.12
CA ARG A 41 19.50 12.74 18.80
C ARG A 41 19.40 14.27 18.71
N ASP A 42 18.27 14.80 18.26
CA ASP A 42 18.14 16.21 17.84
C ASP A 42 16.77 16.82 18.23
N ARG A 43 16.52 16.96 19.54
CA ARG A 43 15.24 17.52 20.06
C ARG A 43 14.99 19.00 19.75
N GLU A 44 15.99 19.74 19.29
CA GLU A 44 15.94 21.20 19.15
C GLU A 44 16.08 21.74 17.72
N ARG A 45 16.38 20.90 16.71
CA ARG A 45 16.54 21.38 15.32
C ARG A 45 15.21 21.43 14.59
N SER A 46 14.91 22.56 13.96
CA SER A 46 13.81 22.64 13.01
C SER A 46 14.16 21.83 11.76
N ILE A 47 13.17 21.20 11.14
CA ILE A 47 13.39 20.50 9.86
C ILE A 47 13.89 21.46 8.76
N ASP A 48 13.58 22.75 8.88
CA ASP A 48 14.07 23.77 7.96
C ASP A 48 15.60 23.97 8.07
N ASP A 49 16.21 23.63 9.22
CA ASP A 49 17.65 23.75 9.49
C ASP A 49 18.46 22.52 9.04
N ILE A 50 17.77 21.45 8.62
CA ILE A 50 18.41 20.21 8.18
C ILE A 50 18.68 20.30 6.67
N GLU A 51 19.89 19.93 6.26
CA GLU A 51 20.25 19.84 4.84
C GLU A 51 19.38 18.81 4.10
N ASP A 52 18.95 19.14 2.88
CA ASP A 52 18.09 18.27 2.07
C ASP A 52 18.68 16.87 1.88
N THR A 53 19.99 16.79 1.70
CA THR A 53 20.75 15.53 1.54
C THR A 53 20.62 14.63 2.76
N VAL A 54 20.57 15.18 3.97
CA VAL A 54 20.42 14.41 5.22
C VAL A 54 19.01 13.84 5.32
N ILE A 55 17.99 14.63 4.96
CA ILE A 55 16.59 14.19 4.93
C ILE A 55 16.40 13.10 3.87
N ASP A 56 16.99 13.27 2.70
CA ASP A 56 16.82 12.31 1.62
C ASP A 56 17.62 11.01 1.86
N ASN A 57 18.73 11.07 2.60
CA ASN A 57 19.51 9.89 2.98
C ASN A 57 18.88 9.09 4.12
N SER A 58 18.06 9.71 4.99
CA SER A 58 17.33 9.00 6.04
C SER A 58 16.13 8.19 5.51
N GLY A 59 15.83 8.32 4.21
CA GLY A 59 14.70 7.65 3.58
C GLY A 59 13.39 8.44 3.67
N LEU A 60 13.47 9.74 3.95
CA LEU A 60 12.35 10.69 3.81
C LEU A 60 12.46 11.47 2.50
N CYS A 61 11.53 12.39 2.28
CA CYS A 61 11.49 13.27 1.12
C CYS A 61 11.61 14.72 1.60
N SER A 62 12.74 15.36 1.33
CA SER A 62 13.03 16.76 1.67
C SER A 62 11.88 17.71 1.28
N HIS A 63 11.41 17.60 0.04
CA HIS A 63 10.26 18.35 -0.48
C HIS A 63 8.97 18.17 0.33
N PHE A 64 8.65 16.95 0.75
CA PHE A 64 7.42 16.67 1.48
C PHE A 64 7.51 17.15 2.92
N GLU A 65 8.63 16.91 3.59
CA GLU A 65 8.84 17.37 4.96
C GLU A 65 8.80 18.89 5.06
N ARG A 66 9.37 19.62 4.09
CA ARG A 66 9.28 21.09 4.04
C ARG A 66 7.89 21.62 3.66
N TYR A 67 7.08 20.82 2.98
CA TYR A 67 5.67 21.15 2.70
C TYR A 67 4.79 21.02 3.95
N LEU A 68 5.03 20.03 4.83
CA LEU A 68 4.13 19.72 5.94
C LEU A 68 3.84 20.90 6.89
N PRO A 69 4.83 21.67 7.38
CA PRO A 69 4.57 22.85 8.20
C PRO A 69 3.69 23.89 7.49
N ARG A 70 3.78 23.94 6.16
CA ARG A 70 3.08 24.89 5.29
C ARG A 70 1.73 24.33 4.79
N SER A 71 1.38 23.09 5.12
CA SER A 71 0.16 22.45 4.60
C SER A 71 -1.12 23.08 5.10
N ALA A 72 -1.09 23.86 6.18
CA ALA A 72 -2.24 24.60 6.71
C ALA A 72 -2.32 26.04 6.20
N ALA A 73 -1.26 26.55 5.55
CA ALA A 73 -1.24 27.92 5.06
C ALA A 73 -2.23 28.11 3.91
N LYS A 74 -2.81 29.32 3.82
CA LYS A 74 -3.68 29.71 2.72
C LYS A 74 -2.87 29.79 1.42
N ILE A 75 -3.40 29.26 0.34
CA ILE A 75 -2.74 29.29 -0.95
C ILE A 75 -2.97 30.67 -1.59
N PRO A 76 -1.91 31.41 -1.97
CA PRO A 76 -2.08 32.69 -2.63
C PRO A 76 -2.86 32.57 -3.95
N PRO A 77 -3.60 33.61 -4.37
CA PRO A 77 -4.25 33.59 -5.67
C PRO A 77 -3.20 33.57 -6.80
N GLY A 78 -3.48 32.83 -7.87
CA GLY A 78 -2.56 32.71 -8.99
C GLY A 78 -2.83 31.56 -9.96
N LEU A 79 -2.08 31.57 -11.05
CA LEU A 79 -2.05 30.51 -12.05
C LEU A 79 -0.97 29.49 -11.71
N TYR A 80 -1.34 28.29 -11.31
CA TYR A 80 -0.45 27.20 -10.93
C TYR A 80 -0.35 26.15 -12.03
N THR A 81 0.42 26.46 -13.07
CA THR A 81 0.81 25.47 -14.09
C THR A 81 1.85 24.50 -13.54
N LEU A 82 2.04 23.38 -14.23
CA LEU A 82 3.06 22.40 -13.88
C LEU A 82 4.47 23.01 -13.72
N ASP A 83 4.86 23.86 -14.67
CA ASP A 83 6.18 24.51 -14.66
C ASP A 83 6.31 25.49 -13.49
N ARG A 84 5.26 26.25 -13.18
CA ARG A 84 5.28 27.15 -12.04
C ARG A 84 5.33 26.40 -10.71
N LEU A 85 4.59 25.30 -10.59
CA LEU A 85 4.66 24.43 -9.41
C LEU A 85 6.06 23.84 -9.23
N ARG A 86 6.72 23.42 -10.32
CA ARG A 86 8.12 22.95 -10.30
C ARG A 86 9.10 24.05 -9.91
N MET A 87 8.95 25.26 -10.43
CA MET A 87 9.76 26.41 -10.04
C MET A 87 9.57 26.78 -8.56
N MET A 88 8.36 26.66 -8.02
CA MET A 88 8.11 26.90 -6.60
C MET A 88 8.63 25.78 -5.70
N ALA A 89 8.81 24.57 -6.24
CA ALA A 89 9.31 23.44 -5.48
C ALA A 89 10.76 23.60 -5.03
N GLN A 90 11.57 24.34 -5.82
CA GLN A 90 13.01 24.51 -5.60
C GLN A 90 13.43 25.96 -5.78
N VAL A 91 14.17 26.50 -4.82
CA VAL A 91 14.81 27.82 -4.91
C VAL A 91 16.28 27.64 -4.63
N ASP A 92 17.14 28.14 -5.53
CA ASP A 92 18.60 28.02 -5.44
C ASP A 92 19.12 26.58 -5.23
N GLY A 93 18.40 25.59 -5.78
CA GLY A 93 18.73 24.17 -5.67
C GLY A 93 18.28 23.50 -4.37
N HIS A 94 17.65 24.24 -3.46
CA HIS A 94 17.10 23.71 -2.22
C HIS A 94 15.62 23.39 -2.35
N ALA A 95 15.19 22.29 -1.71
CA ALA A 95 13.78 21.96 -1.64
C ALA A 95 13.05 23.03 -0.80
N VAL A 96 11.90 23.50 -1.29
CA VAL A 96 11.06 24.46 -0.58
C VAL A 96 9.69 23.87 -0.26
N LEU A 97 9.11 23.15 -1.21
CA LEU A 97 7.83 22.47 -1.06
C LEU A 97 7.72 21.29 -2.02
N CYS A 98 6.77 20.39 -1.75
CA CYS A 98 6.41 19.33 -2.66
C CYS A 98 5.34 19.82 -3.65
N PRO A 99 5.65 19.91 -4.96
CA PRO A 99 4.73 20.45 -5.96
C PRO A 99 3.46 19.60 -6.08
N TYR A 100 3.58 18.27 -5.96
CA TYR A 100 2.46 17.35 -6.00
C TYR A 100 1.46 17.59 -4.86
N PHE A 101 1.95 17.60 -3.62
CA PHE A 101 1.07 17.78 -2.45
C PHE A 101 0.52 19.21 -2.37
N TYR A 102 1.31 20.20 -2.78
CA TYR A 102 0.86 21.58 -2.89
C TYR A 102 -0.26 21.73 -3.94
N ALA A 103 -0.08 21.21 -5.15
CA ALA A 103 -1.11 21.23 -6.20
C ALA A 103 -2.37 20.49 -5.77
N ARG A 104 -2.22 19.31 -5.13
CA ARG A 104 -3.35 18.54 -4.61
C ARG A 104 -4.18 19.33 -3.60
N ARG A 105 -3.54 20.12 -2.73
CA ARG A 105 -4.26 21.02 -1.81
C ARG A 105 -4.84 22.23 -2.53
N ALA A 106 -4.13 22.78 -3.51
CA ALA A 106 -4.60 23.92 -4.29
C ALA A 106 -5.92 23.62 -5.01
N VAL A 107 -6.19 22.36 -5.40
CA VAL A 107 -7.46 21.93 -6.00
C VAL A 107 -8.68 22.32 -5.14
N SER A 108 -8.61 22.23 -3.80
CA SER A 108 -9.77 22.56 -2.95
C SER A 108 -10.04 24.05 -2.79
N GLU A 109 -9.07 24.90 -3.12
CA GLU A 109 -9.18 26.37 -3.05
C GLU A 109 -9.29 27.01 -4.44
N ALA A 110 -9.11 26.23 -5.51
CA ALA A 110 -9.07 26.72 -6.89
C ALA A 110 -10.47 27.00 -7.45
N SER A 111 -10.57 28.05 -8.26
CA SER A 111 -11.78 28.34 -9.05
C SER A 111 -11.84 27.51 -10.32
N VAL A 112 -10.68 27.20 -10.91
CA VAL A 112 -10.57 26.40 -12.14
C VAL A 112 -9.53 25.31 -11.94
N VAL A 113 -9.93 24.06 -12.20
CA VAL A 113 -9.05 22.89 -12.11
C VAL A 113 -8.95 22.24 -13.48
N VAL A 114 -7.73 22.16 -14.00
CA VAL A 114 -7.44 21.50 -15.28
C VAL A 114 -6.83 20.12 -15.00
N CYS A 115 -7.56 19.06 -15.35
CA CYS A 115 -7.13 17.68 -15.09
C CYS A 115 -7.35 16.78 -16.32
N SER A 116 -6.76 15.58 -16.31
CA SER A 116 -6.99 14.55 -17.34
C SER A 116 -8.25 13.76 -17.03
N TYR A 117 -8.88 13.15 -18.05
CA TYR A 117 -10.05 12.28 -17.90
C TYR A 117 -9.89 11.21 -16.82
N SER A 118 -8.68 10.65 -16.67
CA SER A 118 -8.40 9.61 -15.67
C SER A 118 -8.75 10.03 -14.25
N TYR A 119 -8.70 11.32 -13.92
CA TYR A 119 -9.03 11.80 -12.58
C TYR A 119 -10.52 11.86 -12.28
N ILE A 120 -11.34 11.86 -13.32
CA ILE A 120 -12.80 11.92 -13.20
C ILE A 120 -13.41 10.54 -13.47
N LEU A 121 -12.87 9.80 -14.43
CA LEU A 121 -13.43 8.54 -14.91
C LEU A 121 -12.86 7.28 -14.24
N ASP A 122 -11.59 7.29 -13.78
CA ASP A 122 -10.99 6.10 -13.13
C ASP A 122 -11.40 6.05 -11.65
N PRO A 123 -12.23 5.09 -11.23
CA PRO A 123 -12.72 5.00 -9.85
C PRO A 123 -11.58 4.85 -8.82
N LYS A 124 -10.41 4.34 -9.22
CA LYS A 124 -9.26 4.19 -8.32
C LYS A 124 -8.64 5.51 -7.92
N VAL A 125 -8.63 6.48 -8.84
CA VAL A 125 -7.98 7.78 -8.63
C VAL A 125 -9.02 8.86 -8.31
N GLN A 126 -10.26 8.69 -8.79
CA GLN A 126 -11.35 9.63 -8.61
C GLN A 126 -11.58 10.01 -7.15
N ALA A 127 -11.57 9.05 -6.22
CA ALA A 127 -11.77 9.31 -4.79
C ALA A 127 -10.80 10.37 -4.22
N SER A 128 -9.56 10.41 -4.74
CA SER A 128 -8.53 11.32 -4.25
C SER A 128 -8.73 12.79 -4.63
N ILE A 129 -9.44 13.05 -5.74
CA ILE A 129 -9.74 14.39 -6.25
C ILE A 129 -11.17 14.79 -5.95
N HIS A 130 -12.13 13.86 -6.06
CA HIS A 130 -13.54 14.13 -5.78
C HIS A 130 -13.76 14.66 -4.36
N ALA A 131 -12.99 14.17 -3.38
CA ALA A 131 -13.03 14.69 -2.01
C ALA A 131 -12.54 16.16 -1.89
N SER A 132 -11.79 16.66 -2.87
CA SER A 132 -11.27 18.02 -2.90
C SER A 132 -12.10 18.96 -3.82
N LEU A 133 -13.03 18.43 -4.61
CA LEU A 133 -13.89 19.22 -5.48
C LEU A 133 -15.17 19.64 -4.74
N SER A 134 -15.68 20.83 -5.05
CA SER A 134 -17.00 21.28 -4.58
C SER A 134 -18.11 20.40 -5.20
N SER A 135 -19.15 20.10 -4.42
CA SER A 135 -20.37 19.47 -4.94
C SER A 135 -21.10 20.36 -5.95
N ASP A 136 -20.89 21.67 -5.85
CA ASP A 136 -21.40 22.68 -6.79
C ASP A 136 -20.25 23.09 -7.73
N CYS A 137 -20.00 22.27 -8.76
CA CYS A 137 -19.00 22.56 -9.78
C CYS A 137 -19.51 22.20 -11.18
N VAL A 138 -18.99 22.89 -12.19
CA VAL A 138 -19.28 22.63 -13.60
C VAL A 138 -18.11 21.85 -14.19
N VAL A 139 -18.40 20.67 -14.75
CA VAL A 139 -17.41 19.84 -15.44
C VAL A 139 -17.51 20.07 -16.93
N VAL A 140 -16.38 20.44 -17.55
CA VAL A 140 -16.27 20.63 -19.00
C VAL A 140 -15.34 19.56 -19.55
N PHE A 141 -15.88 18.70 -20.43
CA PHE A 141 -15.06 17.77 -21.21
C PHE A 141 -14.61 18.46 -22.48
N ASP A 142 -13.33 18.80 -22.55
CA ASP A 142 -12.69 19.19 -23.79
C ASP A 142 -12.42 17.96 -24.66
N GLU A 143 -12.48 18.08 -25.99
CA GLU A 143 -12.25 16.99 -26.95
C GLU A 143 -13.01 15.67 -26.65
N ALA A 144 -14.29 15.80 -26.29
CA ALA A 144 -15.09 14.72 -25.70
C ALA A 144 -15.30 13.46 -26.58
N HIS A 145 -14.81 13.44 -27.82
CA HIS A 145 -14.89 12.29 -28.71
C HIS A 145 -14.09 11.08 -28.20
N ASN A 146 -13.12 11.27 -27.30
CA ASN A 146 -12.32 10.18 -26.71
C ASN A 146 -12.84 9.66 -25.36
N VAL A 147 -13.94 10.23 -24.84
CA VAL A 147 -14.42 9.94 -23.48
C VAL A 147 -14.86 8.47 -23.34
N GLU A 148 -15.50 7.89 -24.35
CA GLU A 148 -15.94 6.50 -24.34
C GLU A 148 -14.75 5.54 -24.21
N GLN A 149 -13.73 5.71 -25.05
CA GLN A 149 -12.52 4.88 -24.99
C GLN A 149 -11.79 5.05 -23.66
N ALA A 150 -11.67 6.29 -23.16
CA ALA A 150 -11.05 6.55 -21.86
C ALA A 150 -11.79 5.87 -20.69
N ALA A 151 -13.12 5.83 -20.73
CA ALA A 151 -13.93 5.13 -19.73
C ALA A 151 -13.77 3.60 -19.81
N LEU A 152 -13.73 3.04 -21.04
CA LEU A 152 -13.50 1.61 -21.26
C LEU A 152 -12.12 1.19 -20.75
N ASP A 153 -11.08 1.97 -21.04
CA ASP A 153 -9.72 1.72 -20.61
C ASP A 153 -9.59 1.79 -19.08
N ALA A 154 -10.26 2.76 -18.43
CA ALA A 154 -10.22 2.92 -16.97
C ALA A 154 -10.84 1.73 -16.20
N MET A 155 -11.82 1.04 -16.79
CA MET A 155 -12.49 -0.11 -16.18
C MET A 155 -11.92 -1.46 -16.60
N SER A 156 -11.09 -1.49 -17.64
CA SER A 156 -10.55 -2.72 -18.23
C SER A 156 -9.22 -3.13 -17.57
N TYR A 157 -9.04 -4.43 -17.35
CA TYR A 157 -7.82 -5.02 -16.79
C TYR A 157 -7.35 -6.20 -17.62
N HIS A 158 -6.06 -6.24 -17.95
CA HIS A 158 -5.43 -7.32 -18.68
C HIS A 158 -4.61 -8.19 -17.73
N ILE A 159 -5.00 -9.46 -17.59
CA ILE A 159 -4.27 -10.46 -16.81
C ILE A 159 -3.59 -11.42 -17.79
N THR A 160 -2.27 -11.52 -17.71
CA THR A 160 -1.45 -12.39 -18.55
C THR A 160 -0.78 -13.48 -17.70
N ARG A 161 -0.16 -14.46 -18.36
CA ARG A 161 0.64 -15.48 -17.64
C ARG A 161 1.81 -14.86 -16.88
N SER A 162 2.41 -13.79 -17.40
CA SER A 162 3.50 -13.07 -16.73
C SER A 162 3.01 -12.29 -15.52
N THR A 163 1.84 -11.64 -15.57
CA THR A 163 1.28 -10.96 -14.39
C THR A 163 0.97 -11.94 -13.26
N LEU A 164 0.40 -13.11 -13.56
CA LEU A 164 0.15 -14.16 -12.57
C LEU A 164 1.44 -14.78 -11.99
N ALA A 165 2.51 -14.87 -12.78
CA ALA A 165 3.80 -15.35 -12.31
C ALA A 165 4.45 -14.33 -11.35
N ALA A 166 4.40 -13.04 -11.70
CA ALA A 166 4.86 -11.96 -10.83
C ALA A 166 4.07 -11.92 -9.50
N ALA A 167 2.73 -11.99 -9.58
CA ALA A 167 1.87 -12.01 -8.39
C ALA A 167 2.18 -13.17 -7.43
N ARG A 168 2.51 -14.36 -7.95
CA ARG A 168 2.98 -15.48 -7.11
C ARG A 168 4.29 -15.18 -6.39
N LYS A 169 5.26 -14.57 -7.09
CA LYS A 169 6.55 -14.18 -6.50
C LYS A 169 6.34 -13.16 -5.39
N ASP A 170 5.47 -12.19 -5.62
CA ASP A 170 5.18 -11.15 -4.62
C ASP A 170 4.41 -11.71 -3.42
N LEU A 171 3.48 -12.65 -3.64
CA LEU A 171 2.82 -13.36 -2.55
C LEU A 171 3.81 -14.16 -1.69
N ALA A 172 4.81 -14.79 -2.29
CA ALA A 172 5.86 -15.50 -1.55
C ALA A 172 6.71 -14.55 -0.70
N LYS A 173 7.08 -13.37 -1.24
CA LYS A 173 7.77 -12.33 -0.45
C LYS A 173 6.92 -11.86 0.72
N LEU A 174 5.62 -11.64 0.50
CA LEU A 174 4.69 -11.19 1.54
C LEU A 174 4.55 -12.24 2.65
N GLN A 175 4.52 -13.53 2.28
CA GLN A 175 4.54 -14.65 3.24
C GLN A 175 5.79 -14.63 4.11
N SER A 176 6.97 -14.47 3.50
CA SER A 176 8.22 -14.35 4.26
C SER A 176 8.25 -13.12 5.16
N ALA A 177 7.68 -11.99 4.72
CA ALA A 177 7.61 -10.77 5.51
C ALA A 177 6.67 -10.90 6.72
N VAL A 178 5.49 -11.50 6.53
CA VAL A 178 4.53 -11.78 7.61
C VAL A 178 5.15 -12.74 8.63
N GLU A 179 5.82 -13.80 8.18
CA GLU A 179 6.48 -14.72 9.11
C GLU A 179 7.60 -14.04 9.89
N LYS A 180 8.45 -13.23 9.22
CA LYS A 180 9.48 -12.45 9.91
C LYS A 180 8.88 -11.52 10.97
N HIS A 181 7.78 -10.84 10.65
CA HIS A 181 7.12 -9.92 11.59
C HIS A 181 6.45 -10.66 12.75
N ARG A 182 5.88 -11.84 12.50
CA ARG A 182 5.32 -12.72 13.53
C ARG A 182 6.42 -13.17 14.49
N LEU A 183 7.55 -13.65 13.96
CA LEU A 183 8.71 -14.06 14.73
C LEU A 183 9.27 -12.91 15.58
N SER A 184 9.45 -11.71 15.01
CA SER A 184 9.91 -10.54 15.78
C SER A 184 8.93 -10.16 16.90
N GLY A 185 7.62 -10.26 16.66
CA GLY A 185 6.60 -9.99 17.68
C GLY A 185 6.53 -11.06 18.77
N ASP A 186 6.71 -12.34 18.41
CA ASP A 186 6.77 -13.46 19.36
C ASP A 186 8.00 -13.34 20.26
N VAL A 187 9.17 -13.01 19.68
CA VAL A 187 10.40 -12.74 20.44
C VAL A 187 10.23 -11.55 21.38
N ALA A 188 9.65 -10.44 20.92
CA ALA A 188 9.40 -9.28 21.76
C ALA A 188 8.46 -9.61 22.93
N ARG A 189 7.38 -10.37 22.70
CA ARG A 189 6.46 -10.83 23.76
C ARG A 189 7.14 -11.77 24.74
N ALA A 190 7.95 -12.72 24.26
CA ALA A 190 8.70 -13.63 25.11
C ALA A 190 9.69 -12.86 26.00
N LEU A 191 10.43 -11.90 25.44
CA LEU A 191 11.33 -11.02 26.19
C LEU A 191 10.58 -10.16 27.22
N SER A 192 9.39 -9.64 26.90
CA SER A 192 8.59 -8.88 27.87
C SER A 192 8.05 -9.75 29.00
N SER A 193 7.62 -10.99 28.73
CA SER A 193 7.20 -11.94 29.77
C SER A 193 8.37 -12.28 30.68
N LEU A 194 9.52 -12.61 30.10
CA LEU A 194 10.73 -12.91 30.85
C LEU A 194 11.24 -11.69 31.63
N SER A 195 11.13 -10.48 31.10
CA SER A 195 11.48 -9.25 31.83
C SER A 195 10.57 -9.00 33.03
N PHE A 196 9.31 -9.45 32.97
CA PHE A 196 8.40 -9.39 34.11
C PHE A 196 8.75 -10.45 35.15
N ASP A 197 9.02 -11.68 34.72
CA ASP A 197 9.37 -12.79 35.61
C ASP A 197 10.73 -12.56 36.31
N VAL A 198 11.73 -12.06 35.58
CA VAL A 198 13.05 -11.66 36.11
C VAL A 198 12.97 -10.46 37.05
N ALA A 199 12.01 -9.54 36.87
CA ALA A 199 11.80 -8.46 37.84
C ALA A 199 11.22 -8.96 39.17
N THR A 200 10.69 -10.19 39.21
CA THR A 200 10.11 -10.81 40.42
C THR A 200 11.01 -11.88 41.07
N GLN A 201 12.10 -12.30 40.42
CA GLN A 201 13.06 -13.29 40.95
C GLN A 201 14.51 -12.82 40.76
N GLU A 202 15.31 -12.85 41.85
CA GLU A 202 16.72 -12.41 41.83
C GLU A 202 17.65 -13.32 41.01
N THR A 203 17.20 -14.51 40.57
CA THR A 203 18.02 -15.46 39.79
C THR A 203 17.17 -16.28 38.83
N LEU A 204 17.57 -16.34 37.55
CA LEU A 204 17.02 -17.25 36.53
C LEU A 204 17.34 -18.70 36.92
N ASP A 205 16.33 -19.57 36.96
CA ASP A 205 16.52 -20.99 37.22
C ASP A 205 16.79 -21.79 35.93
N ALA A 206 17.19 -23.06 36.10
CA ALA A 206 17.55 -23.93 34.97
C ALA A 206 16.34 -24.24 34.05
N GLU A 207 15.12 -24.10 34.56
CA GLU A 207 13.90 -24.32 33.79
C GLU A 207 13.62 -23.16 32.84
N ASP A 208 13.84 -21.92 33.30
CA ASP A 208 13.76 -20.72 32.46
C ASP A 208 14.80 -20.73 31.33
N ILE A 209 16.03 -21.18 31.62
CA ILE A 209 17.09 -21.34 30.61
C ILE A 209 16.72 -22.40 29.57
N THR A 210 16.09 -23.49 30.00
CA THR A 210 15.63 -24.56 29.11
C THR A 210 14.46 -24.09 28.24
N ARG A 211 13.51 -23.33 28.81
CA ARG A 211 12.42 -22.70 28.04
C ARG A 211 12.93 -21.71 27.01
N LEU A 212 13.95 -20.91 27.35
CA LEU A 212 14.65 -20.02 26.43
C LEU A 212 15.33 -20.79 25.29
N ALA A 213 16.03 -21.88 25.61
CA ALA A 213 16.68 -22.74 24.61
C ALA A 213 15.65 -23.41 23.70
N ASP A 214 14.54 -23.93 24.24
CA ASP A 214 13.47 -24.55 23.47
C ASP A 214 12.73 -23.54 22.61
N LEU A 215 12.52 -22.30 23.07
CA LEU A 215 11.97 -21.23 22.24
C LEU A 215 12.88 -20.95 21.04
N VAL A 216 14.18 -20.75 21.29
CA VAL A 216 15.17 -20.45 20.24
C VAL A 216 15.29 -21.62 19.25
N VAL A 217 15.30 -22.87 19.74
CA VAL A 217 15.36 -24.08 18.91
C VAL A 217 14.06 -24.28 18.12
N HIS A 218 12.89 -24.09 18.73
CA HIS A 218 11.61 -24.15 18.03
C HIS A 218 11.49 -23.06 16.95
N HIS A 219 12.00 -21.86 17.21
CA HIS A 219 12.09 -20.76 16.24
C HIS A 219 13.05 -21.07 15.08
N SER A 220 14.15 -21.80 15.30
CA SER A 220 15.07 -22.22 14.21
C SER A 220 14.44 -23.23 13.24
N ARG A 221 13.49 -24.06 13.72
CA ARG A 221 12.87 -25.15 12.93
C ARG A 221 11.75 -24.65 11.99
N LEU A 222 11.15 -23.50 12.28
CA LEU A 222 10.10 -22.90 11.43
C LEU A 222 10.63 -22.31 10.11
N VAL A 223 11.96 -22.24 9.95
CA VAL A 223 12.63 -21.73 8.74
C VAL A 223 12.55 -22.72 7.55
N GLN A 224 12.12 -23.97 7.75
CA GLN A 224 12.29 -25.02 6.73
C GLN A 224 11.03 -25.73 6.19
N HIS A 225 9.80 -25.42 6.64
CA HIS A 225 8.61 -26.11 6.11
C HIS A 225 7.48 -25.21 5.62
N VAL A 226 7.14 -25.39 4.33
CA VAL A 226 5.89 -24.92 3.72
C VAL A 226 4.78 -25.89 4.15
N PRO A 227 3.75 -25.46 4.92
CA PRO A 227 2.74 -26.37 5.42
C PRO A 227 1.77 -26.83 4.31
N THR A 228 1.38 -28.10 4.37
CA THR A 228 0.43 -28.74 3.44
C THR A 228 -1.02 -28.39 3.80
N ALA A 229 -1.95 -28.46 2.83
CA ALA A 229 -3.36 -28.08 2.98
C ALA A 229 -4.10 -28.70 4.19
N GLN A 230 -3.69 -29.87 4.68
CA GLN A 230 -4.23 -30.50 5.89
C GLN A 230 -3.81 -29.81 7.19
N GLN A 231 -2.59 -29.26 7.25
CA GLN A 231 -2.05 -28.56 8.43
C GLN A 231 -2.69 -27.17 8.62
N LEU A 232 -3.15 -26.55 7.53
CA LEU A 232 -3.92 -25.31 7.55
C LEU A 232 -5.32 -25.49 8.17
N ASN A 233 -5.90 -26.70 8.12
CA ASN A 233 -7.23 -26.97 8.68
C ASN A 233 -7.21 -27.23 10.18
N THR A 234 -6.12 -27.78 10.73
CA THR A 234 -5.94 -27.96 12.18
C THR A 234 -5.58 -26.66 12.91
N ALA A 235 -4.89 -25.73 12.24
CA ALA A 235 -4.63 -24.38 12.77
C ALA A 235 -5.90 -23.53 12.94
N ARG A 236 -7.04 -23.94 12.35
CA ARG A 236 -8.35 -23.26 12.48
C ARG A 236 -8.89 -23.27 13.92
N GLN A 237 -8.38 -24.11 14.82
CA GLN A 237 -8.95 -24.33 16.16
C GLN A 237 -8.06 -23.90 17.34
N THR A 238 -6.78 -23.59 17.13
CA THR A 238 -5.82 -23.36 18.24
C THR A 238 -5.11 -22.02 18.25
N GLU A 239 -5.33 -21.13 17.26
CA GLU A 239 -4.63 -19.85 17.24
C GLU A 239 -5.38 -18.77 18.03
N GLY A 240 -4.82 -18.49 19.21
CA GLY A 240 -5.24 -17.44 20.14
C GLY A 240 -5.14 -16.03 19.55
N GLN A 241 -5.86 -15.12 20.20
CA GLN A 241 -6.19 -13.75 19.80
C GLN A 241 -4.97 -12.85 19.53
N GLY A 242 -4.34 -13.01 18.37
CA GLY A 242 -3.39 -12.06 17.80
C GLY A 242 -3.97 -11.34 16.60
N GLY A 243 -4.22 -10.03 16.73
CA GLY A 243 -4.42 -9.11 15.60
C GLY A 243 -5.65 -9.37 14.71
N ARG A 244 -6.85 -9.46 15.30
CA ARG A 244 -8.09 -9.35 14.52
C ARG A 244 -8.35 -7.89 14.17
N ASP A 245 -8.41 -7.59 12.88
CA ASP A 245 -9.00 -6.33 12.43
C ASP A 245 -10.52 -6.53 12.31
N PRO A 246 -11.34 -5.86 13.15
CA PRO A 246 -12.78 -6.03 13.18
C PRO A 246 -13.48 -5.51 11.91
N SER A 247 -12.77 -4.73 11.08
CA SER A 247 -13.30 -4.16 9.84
C SER A 247 -13.46 -5.19 8.73
N PHE A 248 -12.90 -6.39 8.90
CA PHE A 248 -12.85 -7.43 7.88
C PHE A 248 -13.52 -8.74 8.35
N PRO A 249 -14.13 -9.52 7.43
CA PRO A 249 -14.64 -10.85 7.75
C PRO A 249 -13.58 -11.73 8.41
N GLY A 250 -13.99 -12.54 9.40
CA GLY A 250 -13.06 -13.39 10.18
C GLY A 250 -12.17 -14.30 9.33
N SER A 251 -12.63 -14.67 8.13
CA SER A 251 -11.90 -15.45 7.13
C SER A 251 -10.67 -14.76 6.56
N ILE A 252 -10.58 -13.43 6.60
CA ILE A 252 -9.43 -12.64 6.09
C ILE A 252 -8.84 -11.68 7.14
N ALA A 253 -9.42 -11.63 8.34
CA ALA A 253 -8.95 -10.79 9.43
C ALA A 253 -7.51 -11.15 9.86
N MET A 254 -7.13 -12.44 9.81
CA MET A 254 -5.76 -12.87 10.10
C MET A 254 -4.90 -12.92 8.83
N ALA A 255 -3.67 -12.42 8.91
CA ALA A 255 -2.75 -12.34 7.77
C ALA A 255 -2.49 -13.72 7.12
N GLY A 256 -2.33 -14.78 7.91
CA GLY A 256 -2.14 -16.14 7.38
C GLY A 256 -3.33 -16.65 6.55
N HIS A 257 -4.55 -16.39 7.02
CA HIS A 257 -5.77 -16.76 6.29
C HIS A 257 -5.92 -15.94 5.01
N PHE A 258 -5.69 -14.63 5.09
CA PHE A 258 -5.71 -13.74 3.94
C PHE A 258 -4.74 -14.18 2.82
N LEU A 259 -3.50 -14.52 3.18
CA LEU A 259 -2.51 -15.02 2.21
C LEU A 259 -2.92 -16.36 1.57
N SER A 260 -3.63 -17.20 2.33
CA SER A 260 -4.16 -18.47 1.82
C SER A 260 -5.28 -18.23 0.80
N VAL A 261 -6.18 -17.28 1.08
CA VAL A 261 -7.23 -16.86 0.14
C VAL A 261 -6.63 -16.30 -1.15
N LEU A 262 -5.63 -15.41 -1.05
CA LEU A 262 -4.94 -14.87 -2.24
C LEU A 262 -4.26 -15.97 -3.06
N ARG A 263 -3.61 -16.94 -2.39
CA ARG A 263 -2.97 -18.09 -3.04
C ARG A 263 -4.00 -18.93 -3.81
N ALA A 264 -5.15 -19.21 -3.20
CA ALA A 264 -6.23 -19.97 -3.82
C ALA A 264 -6.79 -19.26 -5.06
N CYS A 265 -7.04 -17.95 -4.96
CA CYS A 265 -7.50 -17.14 -6.10
C CYS A 265 -6.48 -17.13 -7.25
N LEU A 266 -5.18 -16.94 -6.96
CA LEU A 266 -4.11 -16.99 -7.98
C LEU A 266 -3.93 -18.39 -8.60
N HIS A 267 -4.25 -19.44 -7.86
CA HIS A 267 -4.29 -20.79 -8.39
C HIS A 267 -5.43 -20.96 -9.38
N ALA A 268 -6.67 -20.66 -8.96
CA ALA A 268 -7.87 -20.77 -9.79
C ALA A 268 -7.76 -19.92 -11.08
N LEU A 269 -7.27 -18.67 -10.99
CA LEU A 269 -7.03 -17.82 -12.16
C LEU A 269 -6.02 -18.45 -13.14
N ARG A 270 -4.95 -19.09 -12.62
CA ARG A 270 -3.96 -19.76 -13.47
C ARG A 270 -4.56 -20.97 -14.18
N VAL A 271 -5.35 -21.78 -13.47
CA VAL A 271 -5.99 -22.95 -14.06
C VAL A 271 -6.97 -22.51 -15.15
N THR A 272 -7.78 -21.49 -14.87
CA THR A 272 -8.69 -20.89 -15.85
C THR A 272 -7.95 -20.42 -17.11
N ILE A 273 -6.85 -19.65 -16.98
CA ILE A 273 -6.03 -19.16 -18.11
C ILE A 273 -5.22 -20.28 -18.81
N ARG A 274 -4.96 -21.40 -18.13
CA ARG A 274 -4.28 -22.56 -18.73
C ARG A 274 -5.25 -23.39 -19.56
N ASN A 275 -6.49 -23.52 -19.09
CA ASN A 275 -7.52 -24.34 -19.71
C ASN A 275 -8.23 -23.62 -20.87
N THR A 276 -8.00 -22.32 -21.05
CA THR A 276 -8.41 -21.64 -22.27
C THR A 276 -7.59 -22.12 -23.47
N PRO A 277 -8.23 -22.58 -24.56
CA PRO A 277 -7.53 -23.13 -25.70
C PRO A 277 -6.66 -22.04 -26.36
N SER A 278 -5.35 -22.29 -26.42
CA SER A 278 -4.32 -21.33 -26.88
C SER A 278 -3.76 -21.68 -28.26
N MET A 279 -4.50 -22.42 -29.09
CA MET A 279 -4.06 -22.82 -30.43
C MET A 279 -4.43 -21.75 -31.45
N ALA A 280 -3.56 -21.54 -32.45
CA ALA A 280 -3.88 -20.71 -33.60
C ALA A 280 -5.13 -21.28 -34.29
N GLY A 281 -6.24 -20.53 -34.25
CA GLY A 281 -7.55 -20.95 -34.76
C GLY A 281 -8.58 -21.38 -33.70
N ALA A 282 -8.24 -21.39 -32.40
CA ALA A 282 -9.22 -21.60 -31.34
C ALA A 282 -10.11 -20.36 -31.17
N THR A 283 -11.42 -20.56 -31.03
CA THR A 283 -12.35 -19.48 -30.72
C THR A 283 -12.07 -18.91 -29.33
N PRO A 284 -11.99 -17.58 -29.17
CA PRO A 284 -11.83 -16.96 -27.86
C PRO A 284 -13.00 -17.37 -26.96
N VAL A 285 -12.69 -17.77 -25.72
CA VAL A 285 -13.69 -18.09 -24.71
C VAL A 285 -14.21 -16.78 -24.13
N LEU A 286 -15.49 -16.49 -24.33
CA LEU A 286 -16.19 -15.36 -23.74
C LEU A 286 -17.05 -15.87 -22.57
N ASP A 287 -16.72 -15.44 -21.35
CA ASP A 287 -17.49 -15.77 -20.15
C ASP A 287 -18.29 -14.55 -19.68
N HIS A 288 -19.53 -14.78 -19.26
CA HIS A 288 -20.30 -13.78 -18.54
C HIS A 288 -19.70 -13.57 -17.14
N PRO A 289 -19.57 -12.33 -16.62
CA PRO A 289 -18.87 -12.06 -15.34
C PRO A 289 -19.36 -12.87 -14.15
N ARG A 290 -20.68 -13.08 -14.04
CA ARG A 290 -21.27 -13.93 -12.99
C ARG A 290 -20.84 -15.40 -13.10
N VAL A 291 -20.80 -15.96 -14.31
CA VAL A 291 -20.41 -17.35 -14.54
C VAL A 291 -18.94 -17.55 -14.19
N PHE A 292 -18.09 -16.60 -14.62
CA PHE A 292 -16.69 -16.57 -14.25
C PHE A 292 -16.50 -16.51 -12.73
N LEU A 293 -17.23 -15.63 -12.04
CA LEU A 293 -17.12 -15.47 -10.59
C LEU A 293 -17.54 -16.74 -9.85
N THR A 294 -18.66 -17.36 -10.23
CA THR A 294 -19.12 -18.62 -9.63
C THR A 294 -18.10 -19.74 -9.80
N ARG A 295 -17.49 -19.86 -10.99
CA ARG A 295 -16.42 -20.84 -11.24
C ARG A 295 -15.18 -20.54 -10.40
N LEU A 296 -14.75 -19.28 -10.34
CA LEU A 296 -13.60 -18.86 -9.56
C LEU A 296 -13.77 -19.17 -8.06
N VAL A 297 -14.93 -18.82 -7.52
CA VAL A 297 -15.29 -19.09 -6.11
C VAL A 297 -15.30 -20.58 -5.81
N ALA A 298 -15.90 -21.39 -6.70
CA ALA A 298 -15.95 -22.84 -6.55
C ALA A 298 -14.55 -23.47 -6.60
N GLU A 299 -13.71 -23.03 -7.53
CA GLU A 299 -12.36 -23.56 -7.71
C GLU A 299 -11.38 -23.09 -6.62
N ALA A 300 -11.54 -21.85 -6.13
CA ALA A 300 -10.73 -21.33 -5.03
C ALA A 300 -11.24 -21.79 -3.65
N ALA A 301 -12.48 -22.28 -3.55
CA ALA A 301 -13.16 -22.60 -2.29
C ALA A 301 -13.16 -21.41 -1.29
N VAL A 302 -13.44 -20.20 -1.79
CA VAL A 302 -13.44 -18.95 -1.02
C VAL A 302 -14.85 -18.37 -0.98
N ASP A 303 -15.26 -17.81 0.16
CA ASP A 303 -16.52 -17.07 0.27
C ASP A 303 -16.52 -15.84 -0.68
N PRO A 304 -17.52 -15.70 -1.58
CA PRO A 304 -17.67 -14.53 -2.45
C PRO A 304 -17.57 -13.20 -1.72
N ALA A 305 -18.08 -13.11 -0.48
CA ALA A 305 -18.03 -11.90 0.32
C ALA A 305 -16.60 -11.48 0.67
N CYS A 306 -15.65 -12.42 0.75
CA CYS A 306 -14.25 -12.08 1.01
C CYS A 306 -13.59 -11.37 -0.18
N LEU A 307 -14.07 -11.62 -1.41
CA LEU A 307 -13.46 -11.05 -2.62
C LEU A 307 -13.56 -9.53 -2.69
N SER A 308 -14.66 -8.95 -2.18
CA SER A 308 -14.86 -7.49 -2.16
C SER A 308 -13.87 -6.77 -1.24
N TYR A 309 -13.40 -7.44 -0.19
CA TYR A 309 -12.48 -6.87 0.80
C TYR A 309 -11.00 -7.12 0.50
N LEU A 310 -10.67 -7.88 -0.55
CA LEU A 310 -9.27 -8.21 -0.86
C LEU A 310 -8.43 -6.96 -1.18
N VAL A 311 -9.02 -5.99 -1.89
CA VAL A 311 -8.33 -4.74 -2.24
C VAL A 311 -8.07 -3.91 -0.99
N ASP A 312 -9.10 -3.72 -0.17
CA ASP A 312 -9.00 -2.93 1.07
C ASP A 312 -8.03 -3.56 2.06
N ARG A 313 -7.95 -4.90 2.13
CA ARG A 313 -7.03 -5.61 3.01
C ARG A 313 -5.57 -5.60 2.51
N LEU A 314 -5.34 -5.37 1.22
CA LEU A 314 -4.00 -5.22 0.66
C LEU A 314 -3.40 -3.82 0.91
N GLN A 315 -4.23 -2.81 1.15
CA GLN A 315 -3.82 -1.42 1.39
C GLN A 315 -3.37 -1.22 2.85
#